data_AF-A0A6G4AM27-F1
#
_entry.id   AF-A0A6G4AM27-F1
#
_cell.length_a   1.000
_cell.length_b   1.000
_cell.length_c   1.000
_cell.angle_alpha   90.00
_cell.angle_beta   90.00
_cell.angle_gamma   90.00
#
_symmetry.space_group_name_H-M   'P 1'
#
loop_
_entity.id
_entity.type
_entity.pdbx_description
1 polymer ?
#
loop_
_entity_poly.entity_id
_entity_poly.type
_entity_poly.pdbx_seq_one_letter_code
_entity_poly.pdbx_strand_id
1 'polypeptide(L)' 'MTRLDWQELDWQRAAPADLPEGAAYLEVAVGPDDQILMRESNDPETVVVTTRAKWDAFIKGVKAGEFDDFADLAEDD' A
#
# COMPACT_ATOMS: atom_id res chain seq x y z
N MET A 1 -7.92 -15.20 -12.63
CA MET A 1 -6.69 -14.62 -12.07
C MET A 1 -6.28 -15.43 -10.85
N THR A 2 -5.04 -15.90 -10.79
CA THR A 2 -4.43 -16.57 -9.64
C THR A 2 -3.49 -15.62 -8.89
N ARG A 3 -3.00 -16.03 -7.72
CA ARG A 3 -1.99 -15.27 -6.95
C ARG A 3 -0.69 -15.07 -7.75
N LEU A 4 -0.35 -16.02 -8.63
CA LEU A 4 0.82 -15.94 -9.52
C LEU A 4 0.67 -14.79 -10.52
N ASP A 5 -0.51 -14.63 -11.12
CA ASP A 5 -0.79 -13.57 -12.08
C ASP A 5 -0.66 -12.15 -11.47
N TRP A 6 -0.75 -12.02 -10.15
CA TRP A 6 -0.57 -10.74 -9.45
C TRP A 6 0.90 -10.37 -9.23
N GLN A 7 1.82 -11.33 -9.34
CA GLN A 7 3.25 -11.05 -9.22
C GLN A 7 3.78 -10.27 -10.43
N GLU A 8 3.09 -10.36 -11.57
CA GLU A 8 3.48 -9.74 -12.84
C GLU A 8 2.83 -8.36 -13.07
N LEU A 9 2.10 -7.82 -12.09
CA LEU A 9 1.54 -6.48 -12.18
C LEU A 9 2.62 -5.39 -12.12
N ASP A 10 2.28 -4.21 -12.64
CA ASP A 10 3.12 -3.02 -12.51
C ASP A 10 3.02 -2.44 -11.09
N TRP A 11 3.85 -2.97 -10.19
CA TRP A 11 3.92 -2.57 -8.79
C TRP A 11 4.69 -1.26 -8.62
N GLN A 12 4.01 -0.27 -8.05
CA GLN A 12 4.56 1.05 -7.76
C GLN A 12 5.04 1.11 -6.30
N ARG A 13 6.33 1.36 -6.12
CA ARG A 13 6.95 1.57 -4.80
C ARG A 13 6.45 2.86 -4.16
N ALA A 14 5.86 2.76 -2.98
CA ALA A 14 5.43 3.89 -2.15
C ALA A 14 6.46 4.19 -1.05
N ALA A 15 7.67 4.59 -1.44
CA ALA A 15 8.74 4.96 -0.51
C ALA A 15 9.72 5.98 -1.11
N PRO A 16 10.41 6.78 -0.27
CA PRO A 16 11.52 7.61 -0.70
C PRO A 16 12.61 6.80 -1.41
N ALA A 17 13.27 7.42 -2.40
CA ALA A 17 14.32 6.74 -3.16
C ALA A 17 15.53 6.35 -2.30
N ASP A 18 15.80 7.12 -1.25
CA ASP A 18 16.89 6.98 -0.29
C ASP A 18 16.55 6.13 0.94
N LEU A 19 15.40 5.43 0.93
CA LEU A 19 15.07 4.49 1.99
C LEU A 19 16.20 3.45 2.19
N PRO A 20 16.63 3.16 3.43
CA PRO A 20 17.67 2.18 3.71
C PRO A 20 17.38 0.80 3.09
N GLU A 21 18.45 0.09 2.72
CA GLU A 21 18.35 -1.30 2.27
C GLU A 21 17.72 -2.18 3.35
N GLY A 22 16.73 -3.01 2.96
CA GLY A 22 16.00 -3.90 3.87
C GLY A 22 14.89 -3.25 4.69
N ALA A 23 14.71 -1.92 4.63
CA ALA A 23 13.56 -1.28 5.25
C ALA A 23 12.26 -1.65 4.50
N ALA A 24 11.23 -2.00 5.26
CA ALA A 24 9.91 -2.33 4.73
C ALA A 24 9.24 -1.10 4.08
N TYR A 25 8.58 -1.31 2.95
CA TYR A 25 7.74 -0.32 2.29
C TYR A 25 6.51 -0.95 1.65
N LEU A 26 5.51 -0.10 1.34
CA LEU A 26 4.33 -0.53 0.61
C LEU A 26 4.57 -0.44 -0.91
N GLU A 27 3.92 -1.34 -1.62
CA GLU A 27 3.78 -1.31 -3.07
C GLU A 27 2.29 -1.32 -3.44
N VAL A 28 1.94 -0.62 -4.52
CA VAL A 28 0.56 -0.51 -5.00
C VAL A 28 0.49 -0.83 -6.49
N ALA A 29 -0.50 -1.60 -6.92
CA ALA A 29 -0.73 -1.90 -8.32
C ALA A 29 -2.21 -1.78 -8.69
N VAL A 30 -2.48 -1.46 -9.96
CA VAL A 30 -3.82 -1.61 -10.53
C VAL A 30 -3.95 -3.04 -11.05
N GLY A 31 -4.89 -3.78 -10.48
CA GLY A 31 -5.20 -5.15 -10.87
C GLY A 31 -6.39 -5.24 -11.83
N PRO A 32 -6.90 -6.46 -12.04
CA PRO A 32 -8.12 -6.70 -12.81
C PRO A 32 -9.31 -5.91 -12.28
N ASP A 33 -10.28 -5.64 -13.15
CA ASP A 33 -11.53 -4.95 -12.80
C ASP A 33 -11.31 -3.61 -12.09
N ASP A 34 -10.19 -2.93 -12.38
CA ASP A 34 -9.80 -1.65 -11.80
C ASP A 34 -9.63 -1.70 -10.26
N GLN A 35 -9.35 -2.88 -9.72
CA GLN A 35 -9.05 -3.06 -8.31
C GLN A 35 -7.68 -2.49 -7.95
N ILE A 36 -7.55 -2.03 -6.72
CA ILE A 36 -6.28 -1.56 -6.16
C ILE A 36 -5.75 -2.63 -5.23
N LEU A 37 -4.56 -3.11 -5.55
CA LEU A 37 -3.84 -4.11 -4.77
C LEU A 37 -2.71 -3.41 -4.03
N MET A 38 -2.53 -3.77 -2.78
CA MET A 38 -1.45 -3.28 -1.92
C MET A 38 -0.75 -4.46 -1.27
N ARG A 39 0.57 -4.37 -1.13
CA ARG A 39 1.39 -5.33 -0.38
C ARG A 39 2.55 -4.63 0.30
N GLU A 40 3.14 -5.32 1.25
CA GLU A 40 4.40 -4.91 1.87
C GLU A 40 5.56 -5.65 1.19
N SER A 41 6.70 -4.99 1.04
CA SER A 41 7.89 -5.47 0.32
C SER A 41 8.52 -6.75 0.88
N ASN A 42 8.50 -6.97 2.19
CA ASN A 42 9.04 -8.14 2.88
C ASN A 42 8.03 -9.29 2.99
N ASP A 43 6.73 -9.02 2.80
CA ASP A 43 5.66 -10.03 2.70
C ASP A 43 4.79 -9.85 1.43
N PRO A 44 5.35 -10.07 0.22
CA PRO A 44 4.64 -9.84 -1.04
C PRO A 44 3.50 -10.84 -1.31
N GLU A 45 3.46 -11.94 -0.55
CA GLU A 45 2.42 -12.98 -0.60
C GLU A 45 1.18 -12.65 0.24
N THR A 46 1.22 -11.57 1.02
CA THR A 46 0.03 -10.96 1.63
C THR A 46 -0.40 -9.73 0.82
N VAL A 47 -1.52 -9.84 0.09
CA VAL A 47 -2.07 -8.73 -0.71
C VAL A 47 -3.42 -8.32 -0.15
N VAL A 48 -3.55 -7.02 0.12
CA VAL A 48 -4.82 -6.36 0.43
C VAL A 48 -5.42 -5.86 -0.87
N VAL A 49 -6.69 -6.19 -1.11
CA VAL A 49 -7.42 -5.77 -2.32
C VAL A 49 -8.54 -4.82 -1.92
N THR A 50 -8.65 -3.71 -2.64
CA THR A 50 -9.76 -2.76 -2.49
C THR A 50 -10.28 -2.31 -3.85
N THR A 51 -11.41 -1.62 -3.85
CA THR A 51 -11.99 -1.05 -5.07
C THR A 51 -11.45 0.35 -5.33
N ARG A 52 -11.45 0.80 -6.58
CA ARG A 52 -11.14 2.19 -6.95
C ARG A 52 -11.89 3.21 -6.08
N ALA A 53 -13.21 3.01 -5.91
CA ALA A 53 -14.04 3.93 -5.13
C ALA A 53 -13.63 4.01 -3.65
N LYS A 54 -13.27 2.88 -3.03
CA LYS A 54 -12.80 2.86 -1.63
C LYS A 54 -11.40 3.46 -1.51
N TRP A 55 -10.53 3.21 -2.49
CA TRP A 55 -9.20 3.82 -2.57
C TRP A 55 -9.29 5.35 -2.67
N ASP A 56 -10.16 5.88 -3.52
CA ASP A 56 -10.37 7.32 -3.66
C ASP A 56 -10.88 7.97 -2.36
N ALA A 57 -11.78 7.27 -1.64
CA ALA A 57 -12.25 7.72 -0.33
C ALA A 57 -11.12 7.69 0.71
N PHE A 58 -10.30 6.63 0.73
CA PHE A 58 -9.15 6.51 1.62
C PHE A 58 -8.13 7.63 1.40
N ILE A 59 -7.74 7.91 0.15
CA ILE A 59 -6.82 9.02 -0.17
C ILE A 59 -7.36 10.37 0.29
N LYS A 60 -8.68 10.59 0.19
CA LYS A 60 -9.31 11.84 0.69
C LYS A 60 -9.22 11.94 2.21
N GLY A 61 -9.48 10.86 2.94
CA GLY A 61 -9.34 10.81 4.40
C GLY A 61 -7.90 11.07 4.85
N VAL A 62 -6.92 10.41 4.22
CA VAL A 62 -5.48 10.65 4.48
C VAL A 62 -5.11 12.11 4.27
N LYS A 63 -5.51 12.72 3.15
CA LYS A 63 -5.22 14.13 2.88
C LYS A 63 -5.95 15.11 3.81
N ALA A 64 -7.04 14.68 4.43
CA ALA A 64 -7.78 15.45 5.42
C ALA A 64 -7.17 15.33 6.83
N GLY A 65 -6.11 14.55 7.01
CA GLY A 65 -5.47 14.32 8.31
C GLY A 65 -6.25 13.36 9.21
N GLU A 66 -7.18 12.54 8.67
CA GLU A 66 -7.99 11.60 9.47
C GLU A 66 -7.13 10.57 10.22
N PHE A 67 -5.87 10.37 9.80
CA PHE A 67 -4.95 9.39 10.36
C PHE A 67 -3.73 10.00 11.07
N ASP A 68 -3.65 11.34 11.17
CA ASP A 68 -2.45 11.99 11.72
C ASP A 68 -2.27 11.68 13.21
N ASP A 69 -3.37 11.46 13.94
CA ASP A 69 -3.35 11.07 15.36
C ASP A 69 -2.69 9.69 15.62
N PHE A 70 -2.54 8.84 14.59
CA PHE A 70 -1.89 7.53 14.73
C PHE A 70 -0.37 7.59 14.58
N ALA A 71 0.20 8.72 14.09
CA ALA A 71 1.63 8.86 13.90
C ALA A 71 2.40 8.99 15.23
N ASP A 72 1.74 9.51 16.27
CA ASP A 72 2.32 9.72 17.60
C ASP A 72 2.34 8.44 18.49
N LEU A 73 1.76 7.33 18.02
CA LEU A 73 1.74 6.06 18.77
C LEU A 73 3.09 5.32 18.77
N ALA A 74 4.13 5.89 18.17
CA ALA A 74 5.49 5.35 18.17
C ALA A 74 6.35 5.84 19.35
N GLU A 75 5.85 6.76 20.18
CA GLU A 75 6.55 7.27 21.37
C GLU A 75 5.84 6.85 22.68
N ASP A 76 5.87 5.57 23.00
CA ASP A 76 5.74 5.08 24.38
C ASP A 76 6.75 3.91 24.57
N ASP A 77 7.82 4.20 25.31
CA ASP A 77 8.91 3.39 25.89
C ASP A 77 9.20 1.95 25.37
#